data_AF-A0A7I4XWA6-F1
#
_entry.id   AF-A0A7I4XWA6-F1
#
_cell.length_a   1.000
_cell.length_b   1.000
_cell.length_c   1.000
_cell.angle_alpha   90.00
_cell.angle_beta   90.00
_cell.angle_gamma   90.00
#
_symmetry.space_group_name_H-M   'P 1'
#
loop_
_entity.id
_entity.type
_entity.pdbx_description
1 polymer ?
#
loop_
_entity_poly.entity_id
_entity_poly.type
_entity_poly.pdbx_seq_one_letter_code
_entity_poly.pdbx_strand_id
1 'polypeptide(L)'
;MVYLKGAANKVADALSRGAVPLKDLSIVKSIPNELVVGAVLEESKWAAELRKHSVYGEVTMGLEEGRLDNDVAFPDVARKYKVADFTMDQGVLVLMGNEHRRMVVPPSEHFGSRKLIRQLSKRLFWESLSRDVAKWSEECRECLCHDAQSTMTAPLKPIRTSKPYEIVGIDILEIWLTSSSNRYILSVVDHFSKFGGAYAIPNKAADK
;
A
#
# COMPACT_ATOMS: atom_id res chain seq x y z
N MET A 1 56.83 21.41 23.66
CA MET A 1 55.42 21.00 23.45
C MET A 1 55.28 19.63 24.11
N VAL A 2 54.68 19.60 25.30
CA VAL A 2 54.67 18.41 26.17
C VAL A 2 53.56 17.47 25.71
N TYR A 3 53.92 16.26 25.30
CA TYR A 3 52.97 15.22 24.91
C TYR A 3 52.41 14.54 26.16
N LEU A 4 51.12 14.75 26.43
CA LEU A 4 50.39 14.04 27.48
C LEU A 4 49.60 12.90 26.85
N LYS A 5 49.94 11.66 27.21
CA LYS A 5 49.28 10.44 26.72
C LYS A 5 47.88 10.37 27.33
N GLY A 6 46.87 10.76 26.56
CA GLY A 6 45.48 10.81 27.00
C GLY A 6 44.82 9.44 27.03
N ALA A 7 44.71 8.84 28.21
CA ALA A 7 43.70 7.82 28.53
C ALA A 7 42.25 8.36 28.47
N ALA A 8 42.07 9.63 28.10
CA ALA A 8 40.80 10.34 27.99
C ALA A 8 40.27 10.49 26.55
N ASN A 9 40.96 9.94 25.54
CA ASN A 9 40.50 10.00 24.15
C ASN A 9 39.72 8.72 23.73
N LYS A 10 38.87 8.19 24.61
CA LYS A 10 37.94 7.09 24.28
C LYS A 10 36.73 7.55 23.46
N VAL A 11 36.41 8.84 23.53
CA VAL A 11 35.19 9.39 22.89
C VAL A 11 35.35 9.47 21.36
N ALA A 12 36.56 9.73 20.86
CA ALA A 12 36.82 9.77 19.42
C ALA A 12 36.81 8.37 18.77
N ASP A 13 37.13 7.30 19.50
CA ASP A 13 37.13 5.93 18.98
C ASP A 13 35.72 5.29 18.95
N ALA A 14 34.81 5.79 19.79
CA ALA A 14 33.46 5.25 19.93
C ALA A 14 32.50 5.63 18.78
N LEU A 15 32.82 6.68 18.00
CA LEU A 15 32.00 7.10 16.85
C LEU A 15 32.24 6.29 15.58
N SER A 16 33.25 5.40 15.57
CA SER A 16 33.59 4.57 14.40
C SER A 16 33.16 3.11 14.51
N ARG A 17 32.42 2.73 15.56
CA ARG A 17 31.95 1.35 15.73
C ARG A 17 30.43 1.36 15.78
N GLY A 18 29.82 0.75 14.76
CA GLY A 18 28.38 0.51 14.70
C GLY A 18 27.84 -0.26 15.91
N ALA A 19 26.51 -0.34 15.98
CA ALA A 19 25.72 -0.81 17.11
C ALA A 19 26.39 -1.88 18.01
N VAL A 20 26.48 -1.57 19.31
CA VAL A 20 27.02 -2.47 20.34
C VAL A 20 26.06 -3.65 20.56
N PRO A 21 26.54 -4.91 20.58
CA PRO A 21 25.70 -6.07 20.87
C PRO A 21 25.14 -6.04 22.30
N LEU A 22 23.87 -6.44 22.45
CA LEU A 22 23.09 -6.37 23.69
C LEU A 22 23.63 -7.22 24.88
N LYS A 23 24.68 -8.02 24.68
CA LYS A 23 25.16 -9.00 25.66
C LYS A 23 26.17 -8.47 26.68
N ASP A 24 26.70 -7.26 26.51
CA ASP A 24 27.73 -6.67 27.40
C ASP A 24 27.19 -5.68 28.44
N LEU A 25 25.88 -5.59 28.63
CA LEU A 25 25.25 -4.81 29.71
C LEU A 25 25.41 -5.51 31.08
N SER A 26 26.65 -5.72 31.50
CA SER A 26 26.95 -5.95 32.90
C SER A 26 26.67 -4.65 33.67
N ILE A 27 25.93 -4.78 34.77
CA ILE A 27 25.47 -3.68 35.63
C ILE A 27 26.70 -2.96 36.21
N VAL A 28 27.20 -1.95 35.51
CA VAL A 28 28.19 -1.03 36.04
C VAL A 28 27.45 -0.08 36.96
N LYS A 29 27.81 -0.10 38.25
CA LYS A 29 27.32 0.87 39.25
C LYS A 29 27.57 2.29 38.71
N SER A 30 26.47 2.99 38.48
CA SER A 30 26.36 4.29 37.84
C SER A 30 27.23 5.37 38.50
N ILE A 31 27.90 6.18 37.67
CA ILE A 31 28.49 7.47 38.04
C ILE A 31 27.36 8.51 38.02
N PRO A 32 27.23 9.39 39.04
CA PRO A 32 26.08 10.26 39.16
C PRO A 32 26.23 11.46 38.21
N ASN A 33 25.64 11.36 37.00
CA ASN A 33 25.11 12.49 36.19
C ASN A 33 24.81 12.14 34.70
N GLU A 34 24.78 10.87 34.30
CA GLU A 34 24.34 10.55 32.93
C GLU A 34 22.81 10.46 32.83
N LEU A 35 22.26 11.16 31.82
CA LEU A 35 20.87 11.10 31.41
C LEU A 35 20.43 9.64 31.28
N VAL A 36 19.37 9.28 32.01
CA VAL A 36 18.64 8.04 31.78
C VAL A 36 18.01 8.12 30.40
N VAL A 37 18.67 7.56 29.39
CA VAL A 37 17.98 7.14 28.16
C VAL A 37 17.15 5.93 28.56
N GLY A 38 15.91 6.18 28.95
CA GLY A 38 14.96 5.12 29.25
C GLY A 38 14.81 4.26 28.00
N ALA A 39 15.39 3.06 28.01
CA ALA A 39 15.03 2.02 27.06
C ALA A 39 13.58 1.65 27.38
N VAL A 40 12.65 2.08 26.54
CA VAL A 40 11.28 1.59 26.58
C VAL A 40 11.35 0.09 26.29
N LEU A 41 11.13 -0.70 27.34
CA LEU A 41 11.09 -2.18 27.32
C LEU A 41 9.81 -2.72 26.69
N GLU A 42 8.85 -1.84 26.37
CA GLU A 42 7.58 -2.23 25.76
C GLU A 42 7.70 -2.28 24.25
N GLU A 43 7.56 -3.49 23.70
CA GLU A 43 7.43 -3.69 22.27
C GLU A 43 6.18 -3.02 21.73
N SER A 44 6.36 -2.24 20.66
CA SER A 44 5.23 -1.70 19.93
C SER A 44 4.45 -2.82 19.23
N LYS A 45 3.14 -2.63 19.07
CA LYS A 45 2.30 -3.52 18.26
C LYS A 45 2.89 -3.80 16.87
N TRP A 46 3.54 -2.79 16.27
CA TRP A 46 4.14 -2.91 14.94
C TRP A 46 5.40 -3.79 14.94
N ALA A 47 6.26 -3.71 15.95
CA ALA A 47 7.42 -4.61 16.04
C ALA A 47 6.96 -6.08 16.13
N ALA A 48 5.93 -6.35 16.93
CA ALA A 48 5.34 -7.69 17.03
C ALA A 48 4.74 -8.18 15.69
N GLU A 49 4.11 -7.29 14.91
CA GLU A 49 3.59 -7.61 13.57
C GLU A 49 4.71 -7.82 12.53
N LEU A 50 5.74 -6.98 12.54
CA LEU A 50 6.88 -7.09 11.63
C LEU A 50 7.67 -8.37 11.82
N ARG A 51 7.81 -8.87 13.06
CA ARG A 51 8.47 -10.16 13.31
C ARG A 51 7.76 -11.36 12.65
N LYS A 52 6.46 -11.26 12.40
CA LYS A 52 5.67 -12.31 11.72
C LYS A 52 5.76 -12.22 10.20
N HIS A 53 6.28 -11.11 9.67
CA HIS A 53 6.40 -10.91 8.23
C HIS A 53 7.60 -11.67 7.68
N SER A 54 7.46 -12.26 6.49
CA SER A 54 8.50 -13.08 5.86
C SER A 54 9.85 -12.36 5.75
N VAL A 55 9.86 -11.16 5.17
CA VAL A 55 11.10 -10.36 4.99
C VAL A 55 11.53 -9.63 6.27
N TYR A 56 10.64 -8.86 6.90
CA TYR A 56 11.02 -8.05 8.07
C TYR A 56 11.34 -8.89 9.31
N GLY A 57 10.82 -10.11 9.42
CA GLY A 57 11.19 -11.07 10.46
C GLY A 57 12.67 -11.44 10.41
N GLU A 58 13.21 -11.68 9.20
CA GLU A 58 14.64 -11.96 9.00
C GLU A 58 15.51 -10.78 9.41
N VAL A 59 15.07 -9.55 9.11
CA VAL A 59 15.77 -8.32 9.54
C VAL A 59 15.80 -8.21 11.05
N THR A 60 14.66 -8.37 11.72
CA THR A 60 14.57 -8.28 13.18
C THR A 60 15.43 -9.34 13.88
N MET A 61 15.39 -10.59 13.39
CA MET A 61 16.20 -11.68 13.90
C MET A 61 17.69 -11.43 13.64
N GLY A 62 18.06 -10.94 12.46
CA GLY A 62 19.43 -10.57 12.12
C GLY A 62 19.99 -9.49 13.03
N LEU A 63 19.18 -8.50 13.41
CA LEU A 63 19.57 -7.47 14.39
C LEU A 63 19.78 -8.05 15.79
N GLU A 64 18.86 -8.90 16.26
CA GLU A 64 18.93 -9.54 17.58
C GLU A 64 20.13 -10.50 17.70
N GLU A 65 20.49 -11.17 16.61
CA GLU A 65 21.64 -12.09 16.54
C GLU A 65 22.96 -11.40 16.17
N GLY A 66 22.95 -10.10 15.87
CA GLY A 66 24.14 -9.34 15.49
C GLY A 66 24.70 -9.65 14.10
N ARG A 67 23.89 -10.22 13.20
CA ARG A 67 24.27 -10.56 11.81
C ARG A 67 24.13 -9.36 10.87
N LEU A 68 24.87 -8.29 11.15
CA LEU A 68 24.71 -6.98 10.50
C LEU A 68 25.09 -6.97 9.00
N ASP A 69 26.02 -7.84 8.58
CA ASP A 69 26.53 -7.86 7.21
C ASP A 69 25.62 -8.58 6.20
N ASN A 70 24.59 -9.28 6.68
CA ASN A 70 23.67 -10.03 5.84
C ASN A 70 22.89 -9.10 4.91
N ASP A 71 22.74 -9.54 3.66
CA ASP A 71 21.91 -8.84 2.68
C ASP A 71 20.44 -9.21 2.87
N VAL A 72 19.58 -8.20 2.71
CA VAL A 72 18.13 -8.27 2.80
C VAL A 72 17.55 -7.88 1.45
N ALA A 73 16.79 -8.78 0.85
CA ALA A 73 16.12 -8.56 -0.43
C ALA A 73 14.63 -8.35 -0.20
N PHE A 74 14.10 -7.23 -0.69
CA PHE A 74 12.67 -6.96 -0.70
C PHE A 74 12.13 -7.29 -2.11
N PRO A 75 11.04 -8.09 -2.23
CA PRO A 75 10.52 -8.54 -3.52
C PRO A 75 10.24 -7.41 -4.51
N ASP A 76 9.76 -6.27 -4.01
CA ASP A 76 9.30 -5.14 -4.83
C ASP A 76 10.30 -3.97 -4.89
N VAL A 77 11.51 -4.13 -4.33
CA VAL A 77 12.51 -3.06 -4.27
C VAL A 77 13.81 -3.51 -4.93
N ALA A 78 14.20 -2.81 -6.01
CA ALA A 78 15.43 -3.10 -6.74
C ALA A 78 16.71 -2.84 -5.91
N ARG A 79 16.62 -1.94 -4.92
CA ARG A 79 17.72 -1.66 -4.00
C ARG A 79 17.87 -2.79 -2.99
N LYS A 80 19.09 -3.32 -2.87
CA LYS A 80 19.48 -4.23 -1.80
C LYS A 80 19.81 -3.45 -0.53
N TYR A 81 19.43 -4.00 0.60
CA TYR A 81 19.75 -3.45 1.91
C TYR A 81 20.57 -4.44 2.71
N LYS A 82 21.33 -3.96 3.69
CA LYS A 82 21.96 -4.79 4.72
C LYS A 82 21.15 -4.73 6.00
N VAL A 83 21.30 -5.75 6.86
CA VAL A 83 20.73 -5.70 8.21
C VAL A 83 21.25 -4.46 8.97
N ALA A 84 22.51 -4.08 8.76
CA ALA A 84 23.11 -2.84 9.30
C ALA A 84 22.39 -1.54 8.91
N ASP A 85 21.59 -1.54 7.82
CA ASP A 85 20.80 -0.37 7.43
C ASP A 85 19.59 -0.16 8.36
N PHE A 86 19.29 -1.13 9.23
CA PHE A 86 18.16 -1.08 10.16
C PHE A 86 18.63 -1.01 11.61
N THR A 87 17.78 -0.47 12.48
CA THR A 87 17.99 -0.48 13.93
C THR A 87 16.65 -0.64 14.65
N MET A 88 16.69 -1.26 15.83
CA MET A 88 15.60 -1.18 16.79
C MET A 88 15.79 0.06 17.64
N ASP A 89 14.76 0.89 17.74
CA ASP A 89 14.76 2.07 18.62
C ASP A 89 13.41 2.20 19.28
N GLN A 90 13.40 2.36 20.60
CA GLN A 90 12.16 2.49 21.39
C GLN A 90 11.09 1.44 21.01
N GLY A 91 11.49 0.21 20.70
CA GLY A 91 10.57 -0.88 20.34
C GLY A 91 9.94 -0.77 18.94
N VAL A 92 10.50 0.04 18.04
CA VAL A 92 10.13 0.11 16.61
C VAL A 92 11.32 -0.19 15.71
N LEU A 93 11.08 -0.84 14.57
CA LEU A 93 12.09 -1.06 13.54
C LEU A 93 12.25 0.21 12.71
N VAL A 94 13.49 0.62 12.46
CA VAL A 94 13.79 1.87 11.77
C VAL A 94 14.87 1.64 10.73
N LEU A 95 14.62 2.11 9.51
CA LEU A 95 15.60 2.19 8.44
C LEU A 95 16.40 3.49 8.57
N MET A 96 17.71 3.35 8.62
CA MET A 96 18.68 4.42 8.71
C MET A 96 19.14 4.80 7.30
N GLY A 97 18.76 6.00 6.84
CA GLY A 97 19.37 6.63 5.67
C GLY A 97 20.43 7.65 6.08
N ASN A 98 21.23 8.12 5.12
CA ASN A 98 22.32 9.08 5.37
C ASN A 98 21.87 10.34 6.14
N GLU A 99 20.64 10.81 5.89
CA GLU A 99 20.08 12.01 6.53
C GLU A 99 18.66 11.80 7.08
N HIS A 100 18.05 10.65 6.82
CA HIS A 100 16.64 10.41 7.09
C HIS A 100 16.46 9.14 7.87
N ARG A 101 15.65 9.24 8.93
CA ARG A 101 15.28 8.13 9.78
C ARG A 101 13.84 7.75 9.49
N ARG A 102 13.62 6.54 8.99
CA ARG A 102 12.30 6.08 8.55
C ARG A 102 11.84 4.90 9.38
N MET A 103 10.80 5.11 10.17
CA MET A 103 10.19 4.01 10.91
C MET A 103 9.51 3.05 9.93
N VAL A 104 9.82 1.76 10.08
CA VAL A 104 9.23 0.69 9.29
C VAL A 104 7.88 0.33 9.90
N VAL A 105 6.85 0.36 9.07
CA VAL A 105 5.47 0.00 9.45
C VAL A 105 5.12 -1.28 8.68
N PRO A 106 4.45 -2.25 9.30
CA PRO A 106 3.95 -3.42 8.57
C PRO A 106 3.03 -2.99 7.42
N PRO A 107 3.01 -3.73 6.30
CA PRO A 107 2.10 -3.46 5.20
C PRO A 107 0.66 -3.43 5.73
N SER A 108 0.01 -2.27 5.64
CA SER A 108 -1.35 -2.07 6.13
C SER A 108 -2.37 -2.28 5.01
N GLU A 109 -3.62 -2.55 5.41
CA GLU A 109 -4.80 -2.48 4.54
C GLU A 109 -4.75 -1.27 3.58
N HIS A 110 -5.15 -1.50 2.33
CA HIS A 110 -5.23 -0.51 1.25
C HIS A 110 -6.27 0.57 1.55
N PHE A 111 -5.94 1.48 2.45
CA PHE A 111 -6.74 2.65 2.73
C PHE A 111 -6.49 3.73 1.67
N GLY A 112 -7.54 4.45 1.26
CA GLY A 112 -7.37 5.61 0.40
C GLY A 112 -6.39 6.63 1.02
N SER A 113 -5.61 7.30 0.17
CA SER A 113 -4.51 8.21 0.56
C SER A 113 -4.86 9.16 1.70
N ARG A 114 -6.03 9.80 1.68
CA ARG A 114 -6.50 10.72 2.74
C ARG A 114 -6.63 10.04 4.12
N LYS A 115 -7.13 8.80 4.14
CA LYS A 115 -7.29 8.03 5.39
C LYS A 115 -5.94 7.59 5.92
N LEU A 116 -5.01 7.20 5.04
CA LEU A 116 -3.62 6.92 5.42
C LEU A 116 -2.93 8.14 6.02
N ILE A 117 -2.99 9.28 5.34
CA ILE A 117 -2.39 10.53 5.83
C ILE A 117 -2.93 10.86 7.24
N ARG A 118 -4.25 10.79 7.44
CA ARG A 118 -4.88 11.06 8.74
C ARG A 118 -4.44 10.10 9.85
N GLN A 119 -4.12 8.85 9.53
CA GLN A 119 -3.65 7.89 10.53
C GLN A 119 -2.15 8.06 10.80
N LEU A 120 -1.34 8.22 9.76
CA LEU A 120 0.10 8.38 9.86
C LEU A 120 0.46 9.70 10.54
N SER A 121 -0.23 10.80 10.23
CA SER A 121 0.03 12.12 10.81
C SER A 121 -0.17 12.19 12.33
N LYS A 122 -0.84 11.20 12.94
CA LYS A 122 -1.01 11.12 14.40
C LYS A 122 0.22 10.60 15.12
N ARG A 123 1.11 9.90 14.42
CA ARG A 123 2.23 9.15 14.99
C ARG A 123 3.57 9.48 14.35
N LEU A 124 3.55 9.96 13.10
CA LEU A 124 4.73 10.21 12.29
C LEU A 124 4.67 11.61 11.70
N PHE A 125 5.83 12.22 11.60
CA PHE A 125 6.00 13.51 10.97
C PHE A 125 7.27 13.50 10.11
N TRP A 126 7.11 13.84 8.84
CA TRP A 126 8.19 14.29 7.97
C TRP A 126 7.59 15.22 6.91
N GLU A 127 8.42 16.11 6.36
CA GLU A 127 7.98 17.24 5.53
C GLU A 127 7.13 16.82 4.32
N SER A 128 7.49 15.70 3.68
CA SER A 128 6.83 15.19 2.48
C SER A 128 5.76 14.11 2.74
N LEU A 129 5.33 13.87 3.99
CA LEU A 129 4.42 12.77 4.34
C LEU A 129 3.19 12.69 3.43
N SER A 130 2.51 13.82 3.24
CA SER A 130 1.29 13.84 2.40
C SER A 130 1.60 13.52 0.94
N ARG A 131 2.74 13.98 0.42
CA ARG A 131 3.16 13.76 -0.97
C ARG A 131 3.57 12.32 -1.19
N ASP A 132 4.33 11.75 -0.26
CA ASP A 132 4.83 10.38 -0.35
C ASP A 132 3.69 9.37 -0.25
N VAL A 133 2.72 9.60 0.64
CA VAL A 133 1.55 8.73 0.77
C VAL A 133 0.62 8.84 -0.45
N ALA A 134 0.45 10.04 -1.01
CA ALA A 134 -0.31 10.22 -2.25
C ALA A 134 0.34 9.46 -3.41
N LYS A 135 1.65 9.64 -3.60
CA LYS A 135 2.42 8.94 -4.64
C LYS A 135 2.36 7.43 -4.48
N TRP A 136 2.56 6.92 -3.26
CA TRP A 136 2.45 5.49 -2.97
C TRP A 136 1.05 4.94 -3.29
N SER A 137 0.00 5.70 -2.97
CA SER A 137 -1.39 5.30 -3.27
C SER A 137 -1.67 5.24 -4.77
N GLU A 138 -1.07 6.13 -5.57
CA GLU A 138 -1.20 6.16 -7.04
C GLU A 138 -0.40 5.04 -7.72
N GLU A 139 0.73 4.62 -7.15
CA GLU A 139 1.56 3.53 -7.66
C GLU A 139 1.07 2.13 -7.20
N CYS A 140 0.14 2.10 -6.24
CA CYS A 140 -0.34 0.85 -5.66
C CYS A 140 -1.28 0.11 -6.62
N ARG A 141 -0.81 -1.04 -7.16
CA ARG A 141 -1.56 -1.86 -8.11
C ARG A 141 -2.91 -2.35 -7.56
N GLU A 142 -2.96 -2.74 -6.30
CA GLU A 142 -4.20 -3.24 -5.67
C GLU A 142 -5.25 -2.13 -5.52
N CYS A 143 -4.81 -0.92 -5.12
CA CYS A 143 -5.67 0.27 -5.08
C CYS A 143 -6.15 0.65 -6.49
N LEU A 144 -5.25 0.69 -7.48
CA LEU A 144 -5.58 1.02 -8.87
C LEU A 144 -6.64 0.08 -9.49
N CYS A 145 -6.58 -1.22 -9.17
CA CYS A 145 -7.54 -2.19 -9.69
C CYS A 145 -8.91 -2.12 -8.99
N HIS A 146 -8.97 -1.64 -7.75
CA HIS A 146 -10.20 -1.57 -6.94
C HIS A 146 -10.82 -0.17 -6.91
N ASP A 147 -10.07 0.88 -7.22
CA ASP A 147 -10.63 2.20 -7.38
C ASP A 147 -11.61 2.14 -8.55
N ALA A 148 -12.88 2.37 -8.23
CA ALA A 148 -13.92 2.56 -9.22
C ALA A 148 -13.51 3.79 -10.04
N GLN A 149 -12.84 3.56 -11.17
CA GLN A 149 -12.56 4.60 -12.15
C GLN A 149 -13.87 5.36 -12.35
N SER A 150 -13.83 6.68 -12.16
CA SER A 150 -14.98 7.54 -12.43
C SER A 150 -15.50 7.10 -13.79
N THR A 151 -16.74 6.60 -13.83
CA THR A 151 -17.30 5.99 -15.02
C THR A 151 -17.05 6.95 -16.17
N MET A 152 -16.10 6.59 -17.04
CA MET A 152 -15.79 7.35 -18.25
C MET A 152 -16.91 7.10 -19.25
N THR A 153 -18.13 7.47 -18.86
CA THR A 153 -19.30 7.38 -19.70
C THR A 153 -19.13 8.44 -20.76
N ALA A 154 -18.80 8.01 -21.97
CA ALA A 154 -18.76 8.90 -23.12
C ALA A 154 -20.09 9.67 -23.22
N PRO A 155 -20.07 10.95 -23.62
CA PRO A 155 -21.30 11.72 -23.77
C PRO A 155 -22.23 11.03 -24.78
N LEU A 156 -23.51 10.88 -24.41
CA LEU A 156 -24.52 10.28 -25.27
C LEU A 156 -24.64 11.09 -26.57
N LYS A 157 -24.52 10.41 -27.71
CA LYS A 157 -24.73 11.03 -29.02
C LYS A 157 -26.15 10.73 -29.51
N PRO A 158 -26.92 11.75 -29.94
CA PRO A 158 -28.25 11.50 -30.48
C PRO A 158 -28.17 10.72 -31.80
N ILE A 159 -29.05 9.73 -31.96
CA ILE A 159 -29.24 9.01 -33.22
C ILE A 159 -29.94 9.95 -34.21
N ARG A 160 -29.33 10.17 -35.38
CA ARG A 160 -29.90 10.99 -36.46
C ARG A 160 -30.28 10.10 -37.63
N THR A 161 -31.50 10.28 -38.13
CA THR A 161 -32.04 9.60 -39.31
C THR A 161 -32.71 10.62 -40.23
N SER A 162 -32.66 10.37 -41.53
CA SER A 162 -33.11 11.25 -42.61
C SER A 162 -34.32 10.70 -43.38
N LYS A 163 -34.55 9.38 -43.34
CA LYS A 163 -35.69 8.72 -44.00
C LYS A 163 -36.17 7.46 -43.24
N PRO A 164 -37.42 7.01 -43.48
CA PRO A 164 -37.93 5.78 -42.86
C PRO A 164 -37.06 4.57 -43.17
N TYR A 165 -36.95 3.65 -42.21
CA TYR A 165 -36.19 2.39 -42.31
C TYR A 165 -34.66 2.56 -42.47
N GLU A 166 -34.12 3.74 -42.21
CA GLU A 166 -32.67 3.97 -42.23
C GLU A 166 -31.96 3.32 -41.04
N ILE A 167 -32.54 3.44 -39.85
CA ILE A 167 -32.06 2.79 -38.63
C ILE A 167 -33.27 2.19 -37.92
N VAL A 168 -33.27 0.86 -37.78
CA VAL A 168 -34.27 0.11 -37.03
C VAL A 168 -33.62 -0.47 -35.80
N GLY A 169 -34.10 -0.06 -34.62
CA GLY A 169 -33.71 -0.64 -33.34
C GLY A 169 -34.51 -1.91 -33.10
N ILE A 170 -33.80 -3.00 -32.78
CA ILE A 170 -34.42 -4.27 -32.43
C ILE A 170 -33.91 -4.65 -31.04
N ASP A 171 -34.83 -4.97 -30.14
CA ASP A 171 -34.50 -5.45 -28.80
C ASP A 171 -35.43 -6.60 -28.38
N ILE A 172 -34.90 -7.53 -27.60
CA ILE A 172 -35.62 -8.71 -27.11
C ILE A 172 -35.73 -8.64 -25.60
N LEU A 173 -36.95 -8.46 -25.12
CA LEU A 173 -37.27 -8.45 -23.69
C LEU A 173 -37.71 -9.84 -23.24
N GLU A 174 -37.18 -10.31 -22.12
CA GLU A 174 -37.61 -11.55 -21.48
C GLU A 174 -38.76 -11.28 -20.50
N ILE A 175 -39.83 -12.07 -20.61
CA ILE A 175 -41.02 -11.99 -19.78
C ILE A 175 -41.34 -13.36 -19.17
N TRP A 176 -42.26 -13.38 -18.21
CA TRP A 176 -42.83 -14.61 -17.68
C TRP A 176 -43.50 -15.42 -18.79
N LEU A 177 -43.49 -16.75 -18.65
CA LEU A 177 -44.13 -17.64 -19.61
C LEU A 177 -45.63 -17.35 -19.66
N THR A 178 -46.14 -16.99 -20.85
CA THR A 178 -47.56 -16.75 -21.06
C THR A 178 -48.32 -18.06 -21.24
N SER A 179 -49.66 -18.00 -21.12
CA SER A 179 -50.55 -19.12 -21.44
C SER A 179 -50.45 -19.61 -22.90
N SER A 180 -49.96 -18.74 -23.79
CA SER A 180 -49.68 -19.04 -25.20
C SER A 180 -48.25 -19.53 -25.45
N SER A 181 -47.52 -19.95 -24.41
CA SER A 181 -46.14 -20.45 -24.49
C SER A 181 -45.12 -19.45 -25.05
N ASN A 182 -45.38 -18.14 -24.90
CA ASN A 182 -44.43 -17.09 -25.26
C ASN A 182 -43.61 -16.67 -24.03
N ARG A 183 -42.32 -16.39 -24.23
CA ARG A 183 -41.39 -15.99 -23.17
C ARG A 183 -40.65 -14.69 -23.47
N TYR A 184 -40.76 -14.20 -24.70
CA TYR A 184 -40.02 -13.03 -25.13
C TYR A 184 -40.92 -12.08 -25.92
N ILE A 185 -40.56 -10.81 -25.90
CA ILE A 185 -41.15 -9.76 -26.74
C ILE A 185 -40.04 -9.23 -27.64
N LEU A 186 -40.22 -9.36 -28.95
CA LEU A 186 -39.41 -8.69 -29.95
C LEU A 186 -39.96 -7.29 -30.17
N SER A 187 -39.22 -6.28 -29.74
CA SER A 187 -39.50 -4.89 -30.05
C SER A 187 -38.74 -4.46 -31.30
N VAL A 188 -39.43 -3.78 -32.21
CA VAL A 188 -38.87 -3.27 -33.46
C VAL A 188 -39.29 -1.82 -33.59
N VAL A 189 -38.34 -0.88 -33.67
CA VAL A 189 -38.61 0.56 -33.71
C VAL A 189 -37.84 1.20 -34.85
N ASP A 190 -38.53 1.84 -35.79
CA ASP A 190 -37.88 2.70 -36.78
C ASP A 190 -37.52 4.05 -36.13
N HIS A 191 -36.22 4.37 -36.10
CA HIS A 191 -35.73 5.59 -35.45
C HIS A 191 -36.10 6.87 -36.22
N PHE A 192 -36.49 6.80 -37.50
CA PHE A 192 -37.00 7.96 -38.23
C PHE A 192 -38.47 8.24 -37.96
N SER A 193 -39.36 7.32 -38.34
CA SER A 193 -40.81 7.52 -38.20
C SER A 193 -41.30 7.43 -36.75
N LYS A 194 -40.48 6.87 -35.85
CA LYS A 194 -40.84 6.49 -34.48
C LYS A 194 -41.95 5.44 -34.43
N PHE A 195 -42.23 4.78 -35.56
CA PHE A 195 -43.14 3.66 -35.61
C PHE A 195 -42.51 2.46 -34.89
N GLY A 196 -43.27 1.84 -33.99
CA GLY A 196 -42.82 0.72 -33.17
C GLY A 196 -43.81 -0.44 -33.19
N GLY A 197 -43.29 -1.66 -33.23
CA GLY A 197 -44.03 -2.91 -33.09
C GLY A 197 -43.46 -3.75 -31.96
N ALA A 198 -44.32 -4.54 -31.31
CA ALA A 198 -43.95 -5.51 -30.30
C ALA A 198 -44.61 -6.85 -30.62
N TYR A 199 -43.81 -7.90 -30.73
CA TYR A 199 -44.26 -9.23 -31.16
C TYR A 199 -43.90 -10.26 -30.10
N ALA A 200 -44.87 -11.03 -29.64
CA ALA A 200 -44.63 -12.13 -28.70
C ALA A 200 -43.98 -13.30 -29.45
N ILE A 201 -42.87 -13.82 -28.92
CA ILE A 201 -42.15 -14.95 -29.50
C ILE A 201 -41.84 -16.03 -28.43
N PRO A 202 -41.82 -17.31 -28.80
CA PRO A 202 -41.58 -18.41 -27.87
C PRO A 202 -40.09 -18.61 -27.52
N ASN A 203 -39.19 -18.29 -28.44
CA ASN A 203 -37.74 -18.47 -28.29
C ASN A 203 -36.96 -17.30 -28.92
N LYS A 204 -35.64 -17.21 -28.67
CA LYS A 204 -34.74 -16.20 -29.27
C LYS A 204 -34.09 -16.68 -30.58
N ALA A 205 -34.58 -17.75 -31.20
CA ALA A 205 -33.97 -18.31 -32.39
C ALA A 205 -34.32 -17.46 -33.63
N ALA A 206 -33.38 -17.40 -34.57
CA ALA A 206 -33.65 -16.90 -35.91
C ALA A 206 -33.80 -18.12 -36.84
N ASP A 207 -34.99 -18.30 -37.40
CA ASP A 207 -35.23 -19.33 -38.41
C ASP A 207 -34.53 -18.91 -39.72
N LYS A 208 -33.87 -19.86 -40.37
CA LYS A 208 -33.10 -19.65 -41.60
C LYS A 208 -33.96 -19.71 -42.86
#